data_AF-A0A183DX65-F1
#
_entry.id   AF-A0A183DX65-F1
#
_cell.length_a   1.000
_cell.length_b   1.000
_cell.length_c   1.000
_cell.angle_alpha   90.00
_cell.angle_beta   90.00
_cell.angle_gamma   90.00
#
_symmetry.space_group_name_H-M   'P 1'
#
loop_
_entity.id
_entity.type
_entity.pdbx_description
1 polymer ?
#
loop_
_entity_poly.entity_id
_entity_poly.type
_entity_poly.pdbx_seq_one_letter_code
_entity_poly.pdbx_strand_id
1 'polypeptide(L)'
;MWFYSGVVAVFFLARMCLAEWPDPRVLHNLTIFVDEGCTSGFPQFGDDESYKLNTTNGAAVLKANQVWGALRGLESFAQLFYDDNTKVREAEIRDYPRFSHRGVLLDTSRHYLSVDILKANIELMAQNKFNTFHWHIVDIESFPYQSKAIPTLIHGAYTPRHIYTLDQIRDIIDYARLRGIRVLPEFDTPGHMKSWGVGIEGLLTKCYDNRGAVIPGMENILDPTSTITWDTLTALFETYGLKDGHGLEVWYFQKLLKLLHSLPSGASKKYLVWQEAIEETEQTKEKIVDNGLVAHIWKSNDKLKYATENGYYAILSACWYLDYISASAEWITYYLCDPQCLKGAAAGHLF
;
A
#
# COMPACT_ATOMS: atom_id res chain seq x y z
N MET A 1 -12.21 29.89 -14.08
CA MET A 1 -12.15 29.18 -12.78
C MET A 1 -10.98 28.21 -12.89
N TRP A 2 -9.83 28.62 -12.39
CA TRP A 2 -8.54 27.94 -12.61
C TRP A 2 -8.38 26.87 -11.52
N PHE A 3 -8.28 25.60 -11.93
CA PHE A 3 -7.89 24.51 -11.05
C PHE A 3 -6.36 24.47 -10.97
N TYR A 4 -5.82 24.79 -9.79
CA TYR A 4 -4.44 24.44 -9.43
C TYR A 4 -4.45 23.00 -8.89
N SER A 5 -3.96 22.04 -9.66
CA SER A 5 -3.54 20.74 -9.14
C SER A 5 -2.16 20.91 -8.51
N GLY A 6 -2.14 21.32 -7.24
CA GLY A 6 -0.92 21.37 -6.45
C GLY A 6 -0.53 19.97 -5.99
N VAL A 7 0.30 19.27 -6.79
CA VAL A 7 1.08 18.16 -6.26
C VAL A 7 2.24 18.79 -5.49
N VAL A 8 2.21 18.67 -4.16
CA VAL A 8 3.37 19.03 -3.34
C VAL A 8 4.43 17.96 -3.55
N ALA A 9 5.41 18.25 -4.41
CA ALA A 9 6.65 17.50 -4.44
C ALA A 9 7.35 17.71 -3.10
N VAL A 10 7.47 16.66 -2.30
CA VAL A 10 8.29 16.67 -1.09
C VAL A 10 9.74 16.61 -1.57
N PHE A 11 10.42 17.75 -1.55
CA PHE A 11 11.86 17.81 -1.75
C PHE A 11 12.55 16.95 -0.68
N PHE A 12 13.13 15.83 -1.08
CA PHE A 12 14.16 15.16 -0.27
C PHE A 12 15.36 16.12 -0.19
N LEU A 13 15.39 16.96 0.85
CA LEU A 13 16.56 17.74 1.20
C LEU A 13 17.62 16.81 1.78
N ALA A 14 18.42 16.21 0.89
CA ALA A 14 19.75 15.77 1.27
C ALA A 14 20.45 16.97 1.93
N ARG A 15 21.07 16.73 3.08
CA ARG A 15 21.82 17.75 3.82
C ARG A 15 23.09 18.07 3.01
N MET A 16 22.95 18.96 2.02
CA MET A 16 24.04 19.40 1.15
C MET A 16 24.85 20.46 1.89
N CYS A 17 26.11 20.14 2.23
CA CYS A 17 27.06 21.14 2.71
C CYS A 17 27.28 22.17 1.59
N LEU A 18 27.02 23.45 1.90
CA LEU A 18 27.30 24.58 1.03
C LEU A 18 28.82 24.83 0.96
N ALA A 19 29.51 24.05 0.14
CA ALA A 19 30.73 24.50 -0.52
C ALA A 19 30.33 25.14 -1.86
N GLU A 20 31.06 26.15 -2.32
CA GLU A 20 30.87 26.73 -3.66
C GLU A 20 30.88 25.61 -4.70
N TRP A 21 29.76 25.44 -5.41
CA TRP A 21 29.65 24.39 -6.41
C TRP A 21 30.48 24.79 -7.63
N PRO A 22 31.34 23.90 -8.16
CA PRO A 22 31.98 24.12 -9.45
C PRO A 22 30.93 24.41 -10.53
N ASP A 23 31.29 25.20 -11.54
CA ASP A 23 30.40 25.48 -12.67
C ASP A 23 29.89 24.18 -13.30
N PRO A 24 28.57 24.02 -13.50
CA PRO A 24 27.98 22.83 -14.13
C PRO A 24 28.63 22.52 -15.49
N ARG A 25 28.94 21.25 -15.72
CA ARG A 25 29.63 20.79 -16.94
C ARG A 25 28.66 20.11 -17.89
N VAL A 26 28.91 20.23 -19.19
CA VAL A 26 28.15 19.49 -20.21
C VAL A 26 28.38 18.00 -20.00
N LEU A 27 27.29 17.22 -19.96
CA LEU A 27 27.37 15.77 -19.84
C LEU A 27 27.87 15.14 -21.14
N HIS A 28 28.88 14.28 -21.04
CA HIS A 28 29.45 13.54 -22.16
C HIS A 28 29.10 12.05 -22.12
N ASN A 29 29.00 11.47 -20.92
CA ASN A 29 28.62 10.07 -20.74
C ASN A 29 27.95 9.82 -19.39
N LEU A 30 27.10 8.78 -19.36
CA LEU A 30 26.62 8.13 -18.16
C LEU A 30 26.94 6.64 -18.27
N THR A 31 27.68 6.11 -17.30
CA THR A 31 27.97 4.68 -17.21
C THR A 31 27.25 4.09 -16.01
N ILE A 32 26.48 3.02 -16.24
CA ILE A 32 25.68 2.36 -15.20
C ILE A 32 26.23 0.95 -14.98
N PHE A 33 26.55 0.62 -13.73
CA PHE A 33 26.96 -0.71 -13.31
C PHE A 33 25.93 -1.29 -12.35
N VAL A 34 25.49 -2.52 -12.63
CA VAL A 34 24.60 -3.29 -11.76
C VAL A 34 25.27 -4.63 -11.47
N ASP A 35 25.66 -4.88 -10.23
CA ASP A 35 26.53 -6.01 -9.86
C ASP A 35 25.83 -7.37 -10.08
N GLU A 36 24.55 -7.48 -9.72
CA GLU A 36 23.74 -8.69 -9.95
C GLU A 36 23.16 -8.78 -11.38
N GLY A 37 23.40 -7.75 -12.21
CA GLY A 37 22.84 -7.63 -13.55
C GLY A 37 21.36 -7.21 -13.58
N CYS A 38 20.78 -7.23 -14.79
CA CYS A 38 19.38 -6.88 -15.00
C CYS A 38 18.47 -8.10 -14.81
N THR A 39 17.24 -7.88 -14.30
CA THR A 39 16.24 -8.93 -14.12
C THR A 39 14.94 -8.61 -14.86
N SER A 40 14.24 -9.65 -15.30
CA SER A 40 12.83 -9.57 -15.76
C SER A 40 11.83 -9.83 -14.62
N GLY A 41 12.32 -10.12 -13.42
CA GLY A 41 11.52 -10.36 -12.22
C GLY A 41 10.82 -9.10 -11.70
N PHE A 42 9.92 -9.33 -10.74
CA PHE A 42 9.20 -8.26 -10.03
C PHE A 42 9.98 -7.82 -8.79
N PRO A 43 9.95 -6.52 -8.44
CA PRO A 43 10.54 -6.07 -7.19
C PRO A 43 9.90 -6.80 -5.99
N GLN A 44 10.72 -7.22 -5.04
CA GLN A 44 10.31 -7.91 -3.83
C GLN A 44 10.52 -7.03 -2.59
N PHE A 45 9.94 -7.47 -1.48
CA PHE A 45 10.21 -6.84 -0.19
C PHE A 45 11.67 -7.10 0.22
N GLY A 46 12.41 -6.04 0.55
CA GLY A 46 13.81 -6.15 0.99
C GLY A 46 14.84 -6.17 -0.14
N ASP A 47 14.41 -6.03 -1.39
CA ASP A 47 15.30 -5.82 -2.53
C ASP A 47 16.21 -4.59 -2.31
N ASP A 48 17.44 -4.65 -2.82
CA ASP A 48 18.45 -3.63 -2.58
C ASP A 48 18.23 -2.40 -3.48
N GLU A 49 17.89 -1.28 -2.84
CA GLU A 49 17.67 0.01 -3.49
C GLU A 49 18.84 0.99 -3.29
N SER A 50 19.97 0.53 -2.74
CA SER A 50 21.16 1.34 -2.52
C SER A 50 21.92 1.62 -3.81
N TYR A 51 22.51 2.81 -3.91
CA TYR A 51 23.33 3.20 -5.05
C TYR A 51 24.43 4.19 -4.68
N LYS A 52 25.41 4.30 -5.57
CA LYS A 52 26.46 5.31 -5.54
C LYS A 52 26.47 6.02 -6.89
N LEU A 53 26.32 7.34 -6.86
CA LEU A 53 26.37 8.19 -8.05
C LEU A 53 27.54 9.15 -7.90
N ASN A 54 28.45 9.14 -8.88
CA ASN A 54 29.53 10.10 -8.95
C ASN A 54 29.46 10.87 -10.27
N THR A 55 29.44 12.19 -10.19
CA THR A 55 29.44 13.10 -11.34
C THR A 55 30.67 14.00 -11.23
N THR A 56 31.58 13.90 -12.19
CA THR A 56 32.86 14.64 -12.18
C THR A 56 33.30 14.92 -13.61
N ASN A 57 33.75 16.15 -13.89
CA ASN A 57 34.30 16.55 -15.20
C ASN A 57 33.37 16.22 -16.40
N GLY A 58 32.05 16.38 -16.24
CA GLY A 58 31.08 16.09 -17.31
C GLY A 58 30.85 14.60 -17.60
N ALA A 59 31.36 13.70 -16.76
CA ALA A 59 31.09 12.27 -16.80
C ALA A 59 30.28 11.85 -15.55
N ALA A 60 29.39 10.86 -15.72
CA ALA A 60 28.60 10.30 -14.63
C ALA A 60 28.78 8.79 -14.53
N VAL A 61 28.95 8.29 -13.31
CA VAL A 61 29.05 6.87 -13.00
C VAL A 61 28.05 6.53 -11.91
N LEU A 62 27.08 5.67 -12.24
CA LEU A 62 26.10 5.13 -11.32
C LEU A 62 26.40 3.65 -11.07
N LYS A 63 26.55 3.27 -9.80
CA LYS A 63 26.75 1.89 -9.37
C LYS A 63 25.66 1.48 -8.40
N ALA A 64 25.07 0.31 -8.60
CA ALA A 64 24.11 -0.28 -7.69
C ALA A 64 24.32 -1.80 -7.61
N ASN A 65 23.95 -2.41 -6.48
CA ASN A 65 24.03 -3.87 -6.35
C ASN A 65 22.96 -4.54 -7.22
N GLN A 66 21.72 -4.04 -7.13
CA GLN A 66 20.57 -4.50 -7.90
C GLN A 66 20.02 -3.41 -8.82
N VAL A 67 19.23 -3.83 -9.82
CA VAL A 67 18.62 -2.91 -10.81
C VAL A 67 17.73 -1.85 -10.16
N TRP A 68 17.14 -2.15 -9.01
CA TRP A 68 16.25 -1.24 -8.28
C TRP A 68 17.00 -0.02 -7.73
N GLY A 69 18.21 -0.22 -7.19
CA GLY A 69 19.09 0.88 -6.80
C GLY A 69 19.50 1.75 -7.98
N ALA A 70 19.73 1.15 -9.16
CA ALA A 70 20.01 1.92 -10.37
C ALA A 70 18.81 2.80 -10.79
N LEU A 71 17.57 2.33 -10.67
CA LEU A 71 16.39 3.16 -10.92
C LEU A 71 16.32 4.36 -9.96
N ARG A 72 16.65 4.18 -8.67
CA ARG A 72 16.70 5.30 -7.69
C ARG A 72 17.81 6.29 -8.01
N GLY A 73 18.97 5.79 -8.42
CA GLY A 73 20.10 6.62 -8.80
C GLY A 73 19.87 7.40 -10.10
N LEU A 74 19.11 6.85 -11.05
CA LEU A 74 18.70 7.56 -12.27
C LEU A 74 17.79 8.74 -11.96
N GLU A 75 16.85 8.60 -11.02
CA GLU A 75 16.02 9.73 -10.57
C GLU A 75 16.89 10.82 -9.91
N SER A 76 17.79 10.44 -9.02
CA SER A 76 18.71 11.41 -8.40
C SER A 76 19.62 12.08 -9.43
N PHE A 77 20.08 11.34 -10.45
CA PHE A 77 20.85 11.88 -11.56
C PHE A 77 20.05 12.90 -12.38
N ALA A 78 18.78 12.62 -12.68
CA ALA A 78 17.90 13.55 -13.37
C ALA A 78 17.74 14.87 -12.60
N GLN A 79 17.71 14.82 -11.27
CA GLN A 79 17.63 16.01 -10.41
C GLN A 79 18.95 16.82 -10.32
N LEU A 80 20.08 16.30 -10.83
CA LEU A 80 21.36 17.03 -10.86
C LEU A 80 21.52 17.93 -12.09
N PHE A 81 20.64 17.83 -13.07
CA PHE A 81 20.66 18.75 -14.20
C PHE A 81 20.27 20.16 -13.76
N TYR A 82 21.01 21.14 -14.26
CA TYR A 82 20.81 22.55 -13.91
C TYR A 82 20.09 23.35 -15.01
N ASP A 83 20.15 22.88 -16.24
CA ASP A 83 19.51 23.48 -17.41
C ASP A 83 18.59 22.47 -18.11
N ASP A 84 18.28 22.71 -19.40
CA ASP A 84 17.46 21.85 -20.25
C ASP A 84 18.15 20.50 -20.58
N ASN A 85 18.58 19.77 -19.55
CA ASN A 85 19.21 18.44 -19.57
C ASN A 85 20.56 18.36 -20.29
N THR A 86 21.37 19.43 -20.28
CA THR A 86 22.70 19.42 -20.90
C THR A 86 23.84 19.51 -19.90
N LYS A 87 23.67 20.27 -18.82
CA LYS A 87 24.68 20.48 -17.78
C LYS A 87 24.30 19.83 -16.47
N VAL A 88 25.22 19.04 -15.93
CA VAL A 88 25.07 18.33 -14.66
C VAL A 88 25.98 18.96 -13.59
N ARG A 89 25.48 19.03 -12.36
CA ARG A 89 26.28 19.42 -11.19
C ARG A 89 27.23 18.30 -10.79
N GLU A 90 28.42 18.65 -10.30
CA GLU A 90 29.35 17.67 -9.74
C GLU A 90 28.94 17.28 -8.31
N ALA A 91 28.87 15.98 -8.05
CA ALA A 91 28.42 15.41 -6.78
C ALA A 91 28.93 13.98 -6.60
N GLU A 92 29.30 13.64 -5.37
CA GLU A 92 29.43 12.26 -4.90
C GLU A 92 28.24 11.95 -3.97
N ILE A 93 27.38 11.02 -4.38
CA ILE A 93 26.18 10.61 -3.65
C ILE A 93 26.30 9.13 -3.30
N ARG A 94 26.01 8.81 -2.04
CA ARG A 94 25.78 7.45 -1.55
C ARG A 94 24.47 7.46 -0.81
N ASP A 95 23.51 6.67 -1.29
CA ASP A 95 22.13 6.79 -0.85
C ASP A 95 21.46 5.43 -0.78
N TYR A 96 20.51 5.31 0.14
CA TYR A 96 19.73 4.10 0.42
C TYR A 96 18.48 4.48 1.20
N PRO A 97 17.38 3.74 1.06
CA PRO A 97 16.16 4.07 1.77
C PRO A 97 16.27 3.73 3.27
N ARG A 98 15.76 4.63 4.14
CA ARG A 98 15.60 4.35 5.59
C ARG A 98 14.59 3.24 5.86
N PHE A 99 13.53 3.18 5.05
CA PHE A 99 12.43 2.21 5.15
C PHE A 99 12.23 1.50 3.82
N SER A 100 12.04 0.19 3.89
CA SER A 100 11.93 -0.69 2.73
C SER A 100 10.52 -0.74 2.15
N HIS A 101 9.50 -0.38 2.95
CA HIS A 101 8.14 -0.20 2.48
C HIS A 101 7.80 1.29 2.38
N ARG A 102 7.62 1.79 1.15
CA ARG A 102 7.20 3.17 0.88
C ARG A 102 6.00 3.14 -0.04
N GLY A 103 4.81 3.23 0.56
CA GLY A 103 3.53 2.99 -0.08
C GLY A 103 2.75 4.25 -0.44
N VAL A 104 1.99 4.20 -1.53
CA VAL A 104 0.86 5.10 -1.82
C VAL A 104 -0.38 4.25 -2.02
N LEU A 105 -1.46 4.57 -1.29
CA LEU A 105 -2.76 3.91 -1.43
C LEU A 105 -3.63 4.71 -2.39
N LEU A 106 -4.19 4.03 -3.40
CA LEU A 106 -5.27 4.60 -4.21
C LEU A 106 -6.53 3.74 -4.08
N ASP A 107 -7.62 4.41 -3.71
CA ASP A 107 -8.96 3.86 -3.67
C ASP A 107 -9.62 4.03 -5.04
N THR A 108 -9.87 2.89 -5.69
CA THR A 108 -10.54 2.84 -6.99
C THR A 108 -11.97 2.30 -6.92
N SER A 109 -12.47 2.09 -5.70
CA SER A 109 -13.82 1.61 -5.46
C SER A 109 -14.79 2.77 -5.25
N ARG A 110 -14.45 3.71 -4.36
CA ARG A 110 -15.30 4.90 -4.07
C ARG A 110 -15.45 5.78 -5.29
N HIS A 111 -14.41 5.84 -6.12
CA HIS A 111 -14.45 6.42 -7.46
C HIS A 111 -13.54 5.61 -8.38
N TYR A 112 -14.03 5.29 -9.58
CA TYR A 112 -13.18 4.64 -10.59
C TYR A 112 -12.11 5.61 -11.10
N LEU A 113 -10.84 5.19 -11.06
CA LEU A 113 -9.72 5.91 -11.67
C LEU A 113 -9.31 5.24 -12.99
N SER A 114 -9.11 6.00 -14.06
CA SER A 114 -8.68 5.40 -15.33
C SER A 114 -7.27 4.81 -15.22
N VAL A 115 -6.97 3.84 -16.10
CA VAL A 115 -5.62 3.22 -16.19
C VAL A 115 -4.54 4.29 -16.37
N ASP A 116 -4.80 5.33 -17.16
CA ASP A 116 -3.86 6.43 -17.38
C ASP A 116 -3.57 7.21 -16.09
N ILE A 117 -4.59 7.45 -15.25
CA ILE A 117 -4.41 8.11 -13.95
C ILE A 117 -3.61 7.22 -12.99
N LEU A 118 -3.86 5.91 -12.98
CA LEU A 118 -3.08 4.97 -12.17
C LEU A 118 -1.60 4.97 -12.62
N LYS A 119 -1.33 4.91 -13.92
CA LYS A 119 0.03 5.00 -14.47
C LYS A 119 0.70 6.34 -14.19
N ALA A 120 -0.03 7.45 -14.27
CA ALA A 120 0.49 8.76 -13.90
C ALA A 120 0.88 8.85 -12.43
N ASN A 121 0.09 8.25 -11.52
CA ASN A 121 0.47 8.16 -10.11
C ASN A 121 1.72 7.28 -9.90
N ILE A 122 1.80 6.13 -10.57
CA ILE A 122 2.99 5.26 -10.52
C ILE A 122 4.24 5.98 -11.03
N GLU A 123 4.11 6.85 -12.04
CA GLU A 123 5.20 7.72 -12.51
C GLU A 123 5.65 8.69 -11.40
N LEU A 124 4.71 9.40 -10.77
CA LEU A 124 5.00 10.32 -9.67
C LEU A 124 5.61 9.61 -8.47
N MET A 125 5.16 8.39 -8.18
CA MET A 125 5.75 7.53 -7.16
C MET A 125 7.22 7.25 -7.45
N ALA A 126 7.58 6.94 -8.70
CA ALA A 126 8.96 6.68 -9.09
C ALA A 126 9.85 7.91 -8.89
N GLN A 127 9.37 9.10 -9.28
CA GLN A 127 10.05 10.38 -9.09
C GLN A 127 10.29 10.70 -7.61
N ASN A 128 9.36 10.30 -6.75
CA ASN A 128 9.45 10.46 -5.29
C ASN A 128 10.05 9.23 -4.58
N LYS A 129 10.61 8.27 -5.34
CA LYS A 129 11.24 7.04 -4.85
C LYS A 129 10.34 6.15 -3.96
N PHE A 130 9.01 6.24 -4.10
CA PHE A 130 8.07 5.26 -3.56
C PHE A 130 8.23 3.93 -4.32
N ASN A 131 7.98 2.80 -3.64
CA ASN A 131 8.22 1.47 -4.19
C ASN A 131 7.03 0.51 -4.05
N THR A 132 5.90 0.98 -3.51
CA THR A 132 4.72 0.15 -3.30
C THR A 132 3.45 0.89 -3.68
N PHE A 133 2.75 0.39 -4.69
CA PHE A 133 1.42 0.83 -5.06
C PHE A 133 0.41 -0.05 -4.32
N HIS A 134 -0.18 0.49 -3.26
CA HIS A 134 -1.25 -0.16 -2.51
C HIS A 134 -2.56 0.12 -3.24
N TRP A 135 -3.08 -0.90 -3.91
CA TRP A 135 -4.26 -0.77 -4.74
C TRP A 135 -5.49 -1.28 -3.99
N HIS A 136 -6.22 -0.36 -3.38
CA HIS A 136 -7.53 -0.61 -2.79
C HIS A 136 -8.56 -0.69 -3.93
N ILE A 137 -8.69 -1.89 -4.50
CA ILE A 137 -9.31 -2.10 -5.82
C ILE A 137 -10.83 -2.30 -5.75
N VAL A 138 -11.37 -2.71 -4.60
CA VAL A 138 -12.80 -2.96 -4.36
C VAL A 138 -13.18 -2.51 -2.95
N ASP A 139 -14.43 -2.08 -2.76
CA ASP A 139 -15.04 -1.67 -1.48
C ASP A 139 -16.58 -1.73 -1.62
N ILE A 140 -17.33 -1.09 -0.74
CA ILE A 140 -18.80 -1.03 -0.70
C ILE A 140 -19.37 -0.52 -2.02
N GLU A 141 -18.84 0.57 -2.57
CA GLU A 141 -19.46 1.30 -3.66
C GLU A 141 -19.29 0.63 -5.02
N SER A 142 -18.14 -0.02 -5.28
CA SER A 142 -17.95 -0.70 -6.56
C SER A 142 -16.99 -1.90 -6.53
N PHE A 143 -17.23 -2.82 -7.47
CA PHE A 143 -16.38 -3.97 -7.76
C PHE A 143 -15.81 -3.89 -9.19
N PRO A 144 -14.81 -3.03 -9.46
CA PRO A 144 -14.27 -2.84 -10.81
C PRO A 144 -13.30 -3.95 -11.25
N TYR A 145 -12.84 -4.82 -10.35
CA TYR A 145 -11.91 -5.90 -10.68
C TYR A 145 -12.57 -7.01 -11.52
N GLN A 146 -12.01 -7.30 -12.70
CA GLN A 146 -12.46 -8.44 -13.51
C GLN A 146 -11.89 -9.77 -12.98
N SER A 147 -12.69 -10.49 -12.18
CA SER A 147 -12.34 -11.83 -11.73
C SER A 147 -12.53 -12.88 -12.84
N LYS A 148 -11.49 -13.68 -13.10
CA LYS A 148 -11.62 -14.87 -13.96
C LYS A 148 -12.41 -15.99 -13.28
N ALA A 149 -12.25 -16.12 -11.96
CA ALA A 149 -12.82 -17.22 -11.19
C ALA A 149 -14.31 -17.01 -10.93
N ILE A 150 -14.73 -15.76 -10.71
CA ILE A 150 -16.12 -15.39 -10.43
C ILE A 150 -16.50 -14.21 -11.33
N PRO A 151 -16.82 -14.45 -12.62
CA PRO A 151 -17.10 -13.38 -13.57
C PRO A 151 -18.26 -12.48 -13.17
N THR A 152 -19.23 -12.98 -12.39
CA THR A 152 -20.42 -12.22 -11.98
C THR A 152 -20.10 -11.07 -11.02
N LEU A 153 -18.93 -11.06 -10.38
CA LEU A 153 -18.51 -9.97 -9.48
C LEU A 153 -18.47 -8.60 -10.16
N ILE A 154 -18.23 -8.54 -11.48
CA ILE A 154 -18.24 -7.28 -12.24
C ILE A 154 -19.62 -6.61 -12.29
N HIS A 155 -20.70 -7.31 -11.92
CA HIS A 155 -22.01 -6.67 -11.75
C HIS A 155 -22.02 -5.66 -10.60
N GLY A 156 -21.08 -5.75 -9.66
CA GLY A 156 -20.85 -4.73 -8.63
C GLY A 156 -20.11 -3.49 -9.12
N ALA A 157 -19.61 -3.44 -10.36
CA ALA A 157 -19.00 -2.24 -10.93
C ALA A 157 -20.04 -1.15 -11.22
N TYR A 158 -19.64 0.13 -11.19
CA TYR A 158 -20.56 1.24 -11.51
C TYR A 158 -21.22 1.10 -12.89
N THR A 159 -20.44 0.77 -13.91
CA THR A 159 -20.91 0.49 -15.27
C THR A 159 -19.92 -0.47 -15.96
N PRO A 160 -20.30 -1.10 -17.09
CA PRO A 160 -19.36 -1.90 -17.88
C PRO A 160 -18.13 -1.14 -18.39
N ARG A 161 -18.13 0.20 -18.36
CA ARG A 161 -16.97 1.04 -18.72
C ARG A 161 -16.00 1.29 -17.57
N HIS A 162 -16.39 0.97 -16.33
CA HIS A 162 -15.61 1.19 -15.12
C HIS A 162 -15.09 -0.14 -14.57
N ILE A 163 -14.41 -0.90 -15.42
CA ILE A 163 -13.88 -2.23 -15.12
C ILE A 163 -12.39 -2.25 -15.45
N TYR A 164 -11.59 -2.81 -14.54
CA TYR A 164 -10.20 -3.18 -14.79
C TYR A 164 -10.15 -4.60 -15.36
N THR A 165 -9.93 -4.70 -16.66
CA THR A 165 -9.74 -5.99 -17.33
C THR A 165 -8.43 -6.64 -16.90
N LEU A 166 -8.33 -7.96 -17.06
CA LEU A 166 -7.10 -8.68 -16.72
C LEU A 166 -5.87 -8.20 -17.51
N ASP A 167 -6.06 -7.74 -18.76
CA ASP A 167 -4.97 -7.21 -19.57
C ASP A 167 -4.52 -5.84 -19.08
N GLN A 168 -5.45 -4.96 -18.70
CA GLN A 168 -5.14 -3.68 -18.07
C GLN A 168 -4.41 -3.88 -16.73
N ILE A 169 -4.83 -4.86 -15.93
CA ILE A 169 -4.17 -5.17 -14.65
C ILE A 169 -2.73 -5.65 -14.90
N ARG A 170 -2.50 -6.55 -15.87
CA ARG A 170 -1.15 -6.99 -16.26
C ARG A 170 -0.29 -5.83 -16.72
N ASP A 171 -0.84 -4.95 -17.55
CA ASP A 171 -0.18 -3.75 -18.05
C ASP A 171 0.18 -2.79 -16.91
N ILE A 172 -0.70 -2.56 -15.93
CA ILE A 172 -0.40 -1.76 -14.73
C ILE A 172 0.72 -2.38 -13.91
N ILE A 173 0.67 -3.71 -13.68
CA ILE A 173 1.70 -4.42 -12.91
C ILE A 173 3.06 -4.34 -13.61
N ASP A 174 3.12 -4.51 -14.93
CA ASP A 174 4.37 -4.37 -15.69
C ASP A 174 4.87 -2.91 -15.72
N TYR A 175 3.96 -1.94 -15.86
CA TYR A 175 4.30 -0.52 -15.80
C TYR A 175 4.92 -0.12 -14.45
N ALA A 176 4.40 -0.66 -13.34
CA ALA A 176 4.96 -0.51 -12.01
C ALA A 176 6.32 -1.24 -11.87
N ARG A 177 6.43 -2.48 -12.38
CA ARG A 177 7.67 -3.27 -12.38
C ARG A 177 8.82 -2.51 -13.03
N LEU A 178 8.59 -1.89 -14.18
CA LEU A 178 9.60 -1.10 -14.90
C LEU A 178 10.13 0.10 -14.10
N ARG A 179 9.44 0.51 -13.04
CA ARG A 179 9.82 1.60 -12.11
C ARG A 179 10.27 1.09 -10.74
N GLY A 180 10.41 -0.22 -10.59
CA GLY A 180 10.73 -0.85 -9.30
C GLY A 180 9.64 -0.61 -8.26
N ILE A 181 8.37 -0.60 -8.67
CA ILE A 181 7.21 -0.45 -7.81
C ILE A 181 6.46 -1.77 -7.75
N ARG A 182 6.19 -2.24 -6.53
CA ARG A 182 5.37 -3.42 -6.24
C ARG A 182 3.90 -3.05 -6.31
N VAL A 183 3.07 -3.93 -6.83
CA VAL A 183 1.60 -3.78 -6.73
C VAL A 183 1.10 -4.65 -5.59
N LEU A 184 0.55 -4.01 -4.55
CA LEU A 184 -0.07 -4.66 -3.40
C LEU A 184 -1.59 -4.53 -3.56
N PRO A 185 -2.28 -5.56 -4.09
CA PRO A 185 -3.73 -5.52 -4.21
C PRO A 185 -4.38 -5.74 -2.84
N GLU A 186 -5.39 -4.95 -2.54
CA GLU A 186 -6.24 -5.13 -1.37
C GLU A 186 -7.66 -5.51 -1.80
N PHE A 187 -8.13 -6.62 -1.25
CA PHE A 187 -9.52 -7.06 -1.31
C PHE A 187 -10.02 -7.15 0.12
N ASP A 188 -10.58 -6.06 0.63
CA ASP A 188 -10.96 -5.95 2.04
C ASP A 188 -12.14 -6.89 2.37
N THR A 189 -12.01 -7.60 3.49
CA THR A 189 -12.98 -8.55 4.04
C THR A 189 -12.77 -8.69 5.55
N PRO A 190 -13.82 -8.99 6.34
CA PRO A 190 -15.20 -9.26 5.95
C PRO A 190 -16.07 -8.00 5.84
N GLY A 191 -15.53 -6.84 6.23
CA GLY A 191 -16.16 -5.53 6.01
C GLY A 191 -16.00 -5.06 4.56
N HIS A 192 -16.65 -3.94 4.22
CA HIS A 192 -16.49 -3.30 2.91
C HIS A 192 -16.92 -4.14 1.69
N MET A 193 -17.87 -5.07 1.86
CA MET A 193 -18.21 -6.07 0.85
C MET A 193 -19.51 -5.82 0.05
N LYS A 194 -20.21 -4.69 0.19
CA LYS A 194 -21.53 -4.49 -0.47
C LYS A 194 -21.53 -4.77 -1.97
N SER A 195 -20.52 -4.27 -2.69
CA SER A 195 -20.40 -4.46 -4.14
C SER A 195 -20.24 -5.93 -4.54
N TRP A 196 -19.68 -6.77 -3.65
CA TRP A 196 -19.46 -8.19 -3.89
C TRP A 196 -20.78 -8.96 -3.95
N GLY A 197 -21.75 -8.61 -3.09
CA GLY A 197 -23.05 -9.26 -3.03
C GLY A 197 -23.95 -9.01 -4.24
N VAL A 198 -23.66 -7.97 -5.02
CA VAL A 198 -24.35 -7.73 -6.30
C VAL A 198 -24.02 -8.84 -7.30
N GLY A 199 -22.77 -9.33 -7.28
CA GLY A 199 -22.31 -10.38 -8.18
C GLY A 199 -22.49 -11.81 -7.65
N ILE A 200 -22.65 -11.99 -6.35
CA ILE A 200 -22.80 -13.29 -5.70
C ILE A 200 -24.05 -13.29 -4.82
N GLU A 201 -25.11 -13.92 -5.33
CA GLU A 201 -26.38 -14.04 -4.60
C GLU A 201 -26.18 -14.76 -3.26
N GLY A 202 -26.71 -14.18 -2.18
CA GLY A 202 -26.63 -14.76 -0.84
C GLY A 202 -25.28 -14.58 -0.13
N LEU A 203 -24.32 -13.86 -0.74
CA LEU A 203 -23.03 -13.58 -0.09
C LEU A 203 -23.17 -12.62 1.11
N LEU A 204 -24.02 -11.60 0.97
CA LEU A 204 -24.22 -10.58 1.98
C LEU A 204 -25.46 -10.85 2.82
N THR A 205 -25.37 -10.40 4.06
CA THR A 205 -26.49 -10.42 4.98
C THR A 205 -27.61 -9.48 4.53
N LYS A 206 -28.86 -9.92 4.72
CA LYS A 206 -30.06 -9.09 4.54
C LYS A 206 -30.40 -8.42 5.85
N CYS A 207 -30.57 -7.10 5.87
CA CYS A 207 -31.07 -6.40 7.05
C CYS A 207 -32.59 -6.27 6.97
N TYR A 208 -33.28 -6.36 8.11
CA TYR A 208 -34.73 -6.25 8.19
C TYR A 208 -35.15 -5.14 9.15
N ASP A 209 -36.26 -4.46 8.84
CA ASP A 209 -36.89 -3.52 9.77
C ASP A 209 -37.64 -4.26 10.90
N ASN A 210 -38.17 -3.51 11.85
CA ASN A 210 -38.95 -4.06 12.96
C ASN A 210 -40.26 -4.78 12.53
N ARG A 211 -40.60 -4.78 11.24
CA ARG A 211 -41.74 -5.47 10.64
C ARG A 211 -41.31 -6.67 9.79
N GLY A 212 -40.02 -6.99 9.73
CA GLY A 212 -39.48 -8.09 8.93
C GLY A 212 -39.41 -7.78 7.43
N ALA A 213 -39.46 -6.51 7.03
CA ALA A 213 -39.24 -6.10 5.65
C ALA A 213 -37.74 -5.82 5.42
N VAL A 214 -37.20 -6.27 4.27
CA VAL A 214 -35.78 -6.04 3.94
C VAL A 214 -35.53 -4.54 3.81
N ILE A 215 -34.52 -4.03 4.52
CA ILE A 215 -34.03 -2.65 4.39
C ILE A 215 -32.99 -2.61 3.26
N PRO A 216 -33.29 -1.98 2.11
CA PRO A 216 -32.33 -1.89 1.02
C PRO A 216 -31.14 -1.03 1.41
N GLY A 217 -29.94 -1.45 1.04
CA GLY A 217 -28.73 -0.62 1.13
C GLY A 217 -27.91 -0.75 2.41
N MET A 218 -28.38 -1.54 3.38
CA MET A 218 -27.67 -1.86 4.64
C MET A 218 -26.86 -3.16 4.56
N GLU A 219 -26.72 -3.78 3.38
CA GLU A 219 -26.02 -5.04 3.16
C GLU A 219 -24.51 -4.87 3.34
N ASN A 220 -24.05 -4.81 4.59
CA ASN A 220 -22.66 -4.60 4.98
C ASN A 220 -22.28 -5.28 6.30
N ILE A 221 -23.25 -5.78 7.07
CA ILE A 221 -23.08 -6.30 8.44
C ILE A 221 -24.02 -7.49 8.69
N LEU A 222 -23.76 -8.33 9.71
CA LEU A 222 -24.64 -9.43 10.14
C LEU A 222 -26.04 -8.93 10.55
N ASP A 223 -27.09 -9.77 10.40
CA ASP A 223 -28.49 -9.42 10.69
C ASP A 223 -28.78 -9.64 12.17
N PRO A 224 -28.87 -8.59 13.00
CA PRO A 224 -29.02 -8.73 14.44
C PRO A 224 -30.47 -9.02 14.84
N THR A 225 -31.40 -9.18 13.90
CA THR A 225 -32.82 -9.48 14.19
C THR A 225 -33.20 -10.92 13.84
N SER A 226 -32.36 -11.61 13.06
CA SER A 226 -32.55 -13.01 12.68
C SER A 226 -32.13 -13.95 13.82
N THR A 227 -33.04 -14.81 14.24
CA THR A 227 -32.72 -15.90 15.17
C THR A 227 -31.68 -16.85 14.58
N ILE A 228 -31.64 -17.06 13.26
CA ILE A 228 -30.60 -17.86 12.60
C ILE A 228 -29.23 -17.21 12.76
N THR A 229 -29.14 -15.88 12.67
CA THR A 229 -27.89 -15.16 12.93
C THR A 229 -27.43 -15.43 14.36
N TRP A 230 -28.32 -15.27 15.34
CA TRP A 230 -27.98 -15.49 16.74
C TRP A 230 -27.73 -16.96 17.08
N ASP A 231 -28.46 -17.91 16.51
CA ASP A 231 -28.25 -19.35 16.69
C ASP A 231 -26.91 -19.78 16.06
N THR A 232 -26.58 -19.24 14.88
CA THR A 232 -25.30 -19.47 14.21
C THR A 232 -24.15 -18.84 14.98
N LEU A 233 -24.30 -17.59 15.43
CA LEU A 233 -23.31 -16.92 16.27
C LEU A 233 -23.14 -17.64 17.61
N THR A 234 -24.21 -18.04 18.26
CA THR A 234 -24.17 -18.80 19.53
C THR A 234 -23.46 -20.14 19.30
N ALA A 235 -23.82 -20.89 18.26
CA ALA A 235 -23.17 -22.15 17.93
C ALA A 235 -21.67 -21.96 17.59
N LEU A 236 -21.31 -20.91 16.85
CA LEU A 236 -19.91 -20.58 16.54
C LEU A 236 -19.14 -20.19 17.81
N PHE A 237 -19.72 -19.33 18.64
CA PHE A 237 -19.11 -18.85 19.88
C PHE A 237 -18.94 -20.00 20.88
N GLU A 238 -19.92 -20.88 21.03
CA GLU A 238 -19.83 -22.06 21.89
C GLU A 238 -18.82 -23.10 21.33
N THR A 239 -18.86 -23.39 20.03
CA THR A 239 -17.98 -24.40 19.40
C THR A 239 -16.51 -23.99 19.46
N TYR A 240 -16.23 -22.70 19.24
CA TYR A 240 -14.87 -22.19 19.16
C TYR A 240 -14.43 -21.40 20.41
N GLY A 241 -15.29 -21.31 21.43
CA GLY A 241 -15.00 -20.61 22.68
C GLY A 241 -14.87 -19.09 22.54
N LEU A 242 -15.50 -18.48 21.53
CA LEU A 242 -15.42 -17.04 21.25
C LEU A 242 -16.22 -16.25 22.28
N LYS A 243 -15.72 -15.07 22.67
CA LYS A 243 -16.34 -14.26 23.76
C LYS A 243 -17.03 -12.99 23.28
N ASP A 244 -16.58 -12.41 22.17
CA ASP A 244 -17.09 -11.16 21.61
C ASP A 244 -16.91 -11.13 20.08
N GLY A 245 -17.35 -10.04 19.45
CA GLY A 245 -17.21 -9.85 18.00
C GLY A 245 -15.75 -9.78 17.53
N HIS A 246 -14.84 -9.31 18.38
CA HIS A 246 -13.41 -9.30 18.07
C HIS A 246 -12.85 -10.73 18.02
N GLY A 247 -13.25 -11.61 18.95
CA GLY A 247 -12.91 -13.04 18.87
C GLY A 247 -13.40 -13.70 17.57
N LEU A 248 -14.57 -13.32 17.06
CA LEU A 248 -15.06 -13.79 15.76
C LEU A 248 -14.20 -13.27 14.59
N GLU A 249 -13.79 -12.02 14.63
CA GLU A 249 -12.90 -11.41 13.64
C GLU A 249 -11.51 -12.08 13.63
N VAL A 250 -10.93 -12.29 14.82
CA VAL A 250 -9.67 -13.03 14.98
C VAL A 250 -9.81 -14.45 14.44
N TRP A 251 -10.90 -15.16 14.77
CA TRP A 251 -11.18 -16.50 14.22
C TRP A 251 -11.27 -16.48 12.70
N TYR A 252 -11.95 -15.50 12.10
CA TYR A 252 -12.05 -15.32 10.65
C TYR A 252 -10.68 -15.16 10.01
N PHE A 253 -9.87 -14.21 10.49
CA PHE A 253 -8.54 -13.97 9.94
C PHE A 253 -7.61 -15.17 10.14
N GLN A 254 -7.68 -15.87 11.27
CA GLN A 254 -6.92 -17.10 11.48
C GLN A 254 -7.28 -18.20 10.46
N LYS A 255 -8.56 -18.32 10.08
CA LYS A 255 -9.00 -19.27 9.03
C LYS A 255 -8.57 -18.80 7.65
N LEU A 256 -8.75 -17.51 7.35
CA LEU A 256 -8.39 -16.92 6.06
C LEU A 256 -6.87 -17.04 5.81
N LEU A 257 -6.03 -16.65 6.77
CA LEU A 257 -4.57 -16.75 6.64
C LEU A 257 -4.11 -18.20 6.45
N LYS A 258 -4.68 -19.16 7.19
CA LYS A 258 -4.40 -20.59 6.97
C LYS A 258 -4.75 -21.04 5.56
N LEU A 259 -5.89 -20.61 5.03
CA LEU A 259 -6.29 -20.89 3.65
C LEU A 259 -5.31 -20.25 2.66
N LEU A 260 -4.99 -18.97 2.84
CA LEU A 260 -4.09 -18.23 1.96
C LEU A 260 -2.70 -18.88 1.93
N HIS A 261 -2.14 -19.25 3.07
CA HIS A 261 -0.86 -19.97 3.17
C HIS A 261 -0.87 -21.35 2.53
N SER A 262 -2.03 -22.02 2.47
CA SER A 262 -2.16 -23.34 1.82
C SER A 262 -2.11 -23.28 0.29
N LEU A 263 -2.22 -22.08 -0.31
CA LEU A 263 -2.17 -21.92 -1.76
C LEU A 263 -0.73 -22.16 -2.30
N PRO A 264 -0.58 -22.58 -3.58
CA PRO A 264 0.72 -22.95 -4.16
C PRO A 264 1.84 -21.90 -4.08
N SER A 265 1.50 -20.62 -3.90
CA SER A 265 2.46 -19.52 -3.69
C SER A 265 2.11 -18.69 -2.46
N GLY A 266 1.31 -19.25 -1.56
CA GLY A 266 0.78 -18.57 -0.39
C GLY A 266 1.71 -18.61 0.81
N ALA A 267 2.38 -19.75 1.03
CA ALA A 267 3.23 -19.99 2.20
C ALA A 267 4.43 -19.02 2.32
N SER A 268 4.92 -18.48 1.21
CA SER A 268 6.03 -17.52 1.20
C SER A 268 5.57 -16.06 1.17
N LYS A 269 4.26 -15.79 1.14
CA LYS A 269 3.71 -14.44 1.11
C LYS A 269 3.58 -13.88 2.52
N LYS A 270 3.76 -12.57 2.60
CA LYS A 270 3.36 -11.77 3.75
C LYS A 270 1.96 -11.22 3.48
N TYR A 271 1.14 -11.14 4.52
CA TYR A 271 -0.22 -10.62 4.44
C TYR A 271 -0.32 -9.36 5.28
N LEU A 272 -0.91 -8.32 4.71
CA LEU A 272 -1.15 -7.06 5.39
C LEU A 272 -2.58 -7.07 5.94
N VAL A 273 -2.74 -6.67 7.19
CA VAL A 273 -4.05 -6.45 7.84
C VAL A 273 -4.10 -5.05 8.43
N TRP A 274 -5.27 -4.43 8.40
CA TRP A 274 -5.51 -3.19 9.14
C TRP A 274 -5.45 -3.43 10.65
N GLN A 275 -5.18 -2.37 11.41
CA GLN A 275 -4.89 -2.46 12.83
C GLN A 275 -5.95 -3.20 13.66
N GLU A 276 -7.23 -3.12 13.26
CA GLU A 276 -8.36 -3.77 13.92
C GLU A 276 -8.11 -5.26 14.17
N ALA A 277 -7.51 -5.94 13.19
CA ALA A 277 -7.25 -7.37 13.23
C ALA A 277 -6.27 -7.77 14.35
N ILE A 278 -5.46 -6.82 14.86
CA ILE A 278 -4.47 -7.07 15.91
C ILE A 278 -4.80 -6.40 17.24
N GLU A 279 -5.84 -5.55 17.33
CA GLU A 279 -6.18 -4.79 18.54
C GLU A 279 -6.88 -5.68 19.59
N GLU A 280 -6.33 -5.81 20.80
CA GLU A 280 -7.00 -6.53 21.91
C GLU A 280 -8.27 -5.83 22.43
N THR A 281 -9.26 -6.59 22.90
CA THR A 281 -10.40 -6.08 23.70
C THR A 281 -10.21 -6.37 25.20
N GLU A 282 -10.88 -5.63 26.08
CA GLU A 282 -10.83 -5.89 27.53
C GLU A 282 -11.30 -7.31 27.90
N GLN A 283 -12.14 -7.93 27.06
CA GLN A 283 -12.68 -9.27 27.28
C GLN A 283 -11.84 -10.39 26.63
N THR A 284 -11.04 -10.11 25.60
CA THR A 284 -10.26 -11.11 24.85
C THR A 284 -8.82 -10.67 24.60
N LYS A 285 -7.88 -11.56 24.97
CA LYS A 285 -6.44 -11.43 24.65
C LYS A 285 -6.05 -12.28 23.43
N GLU A 286 -7.03 -12.60 22.59
CA GLU A 286 -6.82 -13.46 21.43
C GLU A 286 -5.99 -12.71 20.38
N LYS A 287 -5.07 -13.41 19.73
CA LYS A 287 -4.14 -12.83 18.77
C LYS A 287 -4.12 -13.65 17.50
N ILE A 288 -3.99 -12.98 16.38
CA ILE A 288 -3.65 -13.64 15.12
C ILE A 288 -2.19 -14.06 15.19
N VAL A 289 -1.94 -15.36 15.11
CA VAL A 289 -0.57 -15.91 15.10
C VAL A 289 -0.24 -16.34 13.68
N ASP A 290 0.61 -15.56 13.01
CA ASP A 290 1.04 -15.82 11.64
C ASP A 290 2.46 -15.30 11.36
N ASN A 291 3.34 -16.19 10.89
CA ASN A 291 4.73 -15.88 10.54
C ASN A 291 4.80 -15.18 9.17
N GLY A 292 4.33 -13.94 9.11
CA GLY A 292 4.18 -13.23 7.85
C GLY A 292 3.20 -12.06 7.90
N LEU A 293 2.44 -11.93 8.98
CA LEU A 293 1.51 -10.85 9.19
C LEU A 293 2.23 -9.50 9.35
N VAL A 294 1.72 -8.51 8.64
CA VAL A 294 2.13 -7.10 8.75
C VAL A 294 0.92 -6.29 9.17
N ALA A 295 1.01 -5.60 10.29
CA ALA A 295 -0.04 -4.73 10.78
C ALA A 295 0.09 -3.34 10.17
N HIS A 296 -1.00 -2.81 9.62
CA HIS A 296 -1.06 -1.47 9.06
C HIS A 296 -1.80 -0.53 10.02
N ILE A 297 -1.03 0.35 10.67
CA ILE A 297 -1.49 1.25 11.72
C ILE A 297 -2.00 2.56 11.12
N TRP A 298 -3.30 2.81 11.24
CA TRP A 298 -4.00 3.86 10.50
C TRP A 298 -4.86 4.79 11.36
N LYS A 299 -5.33 4.39 12.54
CA LYS A 299 -6.15 5.26 13.40
C LYS A 299 -5.33 6.21 14.26
N SER A 300 -4.20 5.73 14.79
CA SER A 300 -3.36 6.54 15.68
C SER A 300 -1.93 6.01 15.79
N ASN A 301 -0.97 6.93 15.81
CA ASN A 301 0.46 6.64 15.84
C ASN A 301 0.90 5.88 17.11
N ASP A 302 0.19 6.01 18.24
CA ASP A 302 0.53 5.35 19.51
C ASP A 302 0.38 3.82 19.43
N LYS A 303 -0.48 3.31 18.53
CA LYS A 303 -0.70 1.88 18.31
C LYS A 303 0.47 1.18 17.64
N LEU A 304 1.41 1.93 17.06
CA LEU A 304 2.64 1.37 16.48
C LEU A 304 3.49 0.64 17.52
N LYS A 305 3.56 1.21 18.73
CA LYS A 305 4.27 0.59 19.85
C LYS A 305 3.64 -0.76 20.20
N TYR A 306 2.32 -0.79 20.33
CA TYR A 306 1.59 -2.02 20.62
C TYR A 306 1.87 -3.12 19.58
N ALA A 307 1.80 -2.79 18.29
CA ALA A 307 2.07 -3.76 17.23
C ALA A 307 3.48 -4.37 17.35
N THR A 308 4.50 -3.51 17.49
CA THR A 308 5.90 -3.95 17.54
C THR A 308 6.27 -4.67 18.84
N GLU A 309 5.72 -4.28 20.00
CA GLU A 309 5.92 -4.99 21.28
C GLU A 309 5.28 -6.38 21.30
N ASN A 310 4.26 -6.60 20.46
CA ASN A 310 3.61 -7.89 20.29
C ASN A 310 4.22 -8.74 19.16
N GLY A 311 5.36 -8.31 18.61
CA GLY A 311 6.12 -9.08 17.62
C GLY A 311 5.58 -8.99 16.19
N TYR A 312 4.62 -8.11 15.92
CA TYR A 312 4.17 -7.87 14.56
C TYR A 312 5.12 -6.94 13.82
N TYR A 313 5.33 -7.21 12.55
CA TYR A 313 5.84 -6.20 11.64
C TYR A 313 4.79 -5.12 11.42
N ALA A 314 5.20 -3.86 11.29
CA ALA A 314 4.26 -2.74 11.20
C ALA A 314 4.59 -1.75 10.07
N ILE A 315 3.53 -1.27 9.43
CA ILE A 315 3.51 -0.11 8.53
C ILE A 315 2.65 0.98 9.19
N LEU A 316 3.05 2.24 9.05
CA LEU A 316 2.32 3.38 9.61
C LEU A 316 1.71 4.22 8.47
N SER A 317 0.43 4.58 8.61
CA SER A 317 -0.25 5.57 7.75
C SER A 317 -1.09 6.58 8.54
N ALA A 318 -1.24 6.41 9.86
CA ALA A 318 -2.15 7.22 10.68
C ALA A 318 -1.90 8.74 10.64
N CYS A 319 -0.67 9.17 10.38
CA CYS A 319 -0.34 10.60 10.21
C CYS A 319 -0.29 11.06 8.75
N TRP A 320 -0.67 10.22 7.77
CA TRP A 320 -0.54 10.46 6.34
C TRP A 320 -1.84 10.22 5.55
N TYR A 321 -2.99 10.54 6.16
CA TYR A 321 -4.28 10.61 5.46
C TYR A 321 -4.34 11.88 4.61
N LEU A 322 -4.07 11.73 3.31
CA LEU A 322 -4.04 12.83 2.34
C LEU A 322 -5.44 13.22 1.81
N ASP A 323 -6.45 12.40 2.08
CA ASP A 323 -7.86 12.67 1.81
C ASP A 323 -8.48 13.68 2.80
N TYR A 324 -7.91 13.78 3.99
CA TYR A 324 -8.26 14.81 4.98
C TYR A 324 -7.61 16.15 4.64
N ILE A 325 -8.26 16.91 3.75
CA ILE A 325 -7.78 18.23 3.33
C ILE A 325 -8.06 19.31 4.38
N SER A 326 -7.10 20.20 4.63
CA SER A 326 -7.29 21.46 5.37
C SER A 326 -6.71 22.68 4.65
N ALA A 327 -6.90 23.87 5.24
CA ALA A 327 -6.81 25.14 4.50
C ALA A 327 -5.37 25.65 4.22
N SER A 328 -4.30 25.09 4.80
CA SER A 328 -2.92 25.51 4.46
C SER A 328 -1.78 24.61 4.98
N ALA A 329 -0.71 24.46 4.18
CA ALA A 329 0.63 23.95 4.53
C ALA A 329 0.73 22.60 5.26
N GLU A 330 -0.21 21.68 5.02
CA GLU A 330 -0.28 20.35 5.67
C GLU A 330 0.93 19.45 5.42
N TRP A 331 1.64 19.66 4.31
CA TRP A 331 2.82 18.86 3.96
C TRP A 331 3.89 18.88 5.06
N ILE A 332 3.99 19.98 5.83
CA ILE A 332 4.92 20.08 6.94
C ILE A 332 4.55 19.08 8.04
N THR A 333 3.26 18.93 8.35
CA THR A 333 2.78 17.96 9.34
C THR A 333 3.11 16.53 8.90
N TYR A 334 2.88 16.20 7.62
CA TYR A 334 3.25 14.91 7.06
C TYR A 334 4.76 14.67 7.11
N TYR A 335 5.56 15.69 6.78
CA TYR A 335 7.02 15.62 6.78
C TYR A 335 7.62 15.48 8.19
N LEU A 336 7.02 16.11 9.20
CA LEU A 336 7.46 16.04 10.59
C LEU A 336 7.06 14.73 11.30
N CYS A 337 6.20 13.91 10.70
CA CYS A 337 5.87 12.60 11.25
C CYS A 337 7.06 11.63 11.08
N ASP A 338 7.77 11.31 12.17
CA ASP A 338 8.84 10.30 12.18
C ASP A 338 8.41 9.03 12.94
N PRO A 339 8.19 7.91 12.25
CA PRO A 339 7.86 6.62 12.86
C PRO A 339 8.85 6.12 13.93
N GLN A 340 10.14 6.46 13.85
CA GLN A 340 11.16 6.02 14.84
C GLN A 340 11.18 6.89 16.10
N CYS A 341 10.64 8.11 16.05
CA CYS A 341 10.54 8.99 17.21
C CYS A 341 9.33 8.64 18.11
N LEU A 342 8.48 7.71 17.69
CA LEU A 342 7.37 7.19 18.49
C LEU A 342 7.95 6.31 19.61
N LYS A 343 7.91 6.84 20.85
CA LYS A 343 8.52 6.23 22.04
C LYS A 343 8.18 4.74 22.16
N GLY A 344 9.20 3.88 22.10
CA GLY A 344 9.10 2.46 22.47
C GLY A 344 8.79 1.48 21.33
N ALA A 345 8.71 1.92 20.07
CA ALA A 345 8.63 0.99 18.95
C ALA A 345 9.96 0.22 18.78
N ALA A 346 9.89 -1.11 18.69
CA ALA A 346 11.09 -1.93 18.49
C ALA A 346 11.63 -1.74 17.05
N ALA A 347 12.80 -1.13 16.91
CA ALA A 347 13.36 -0.70 15.62
C ALA A 347 13.48 -1.81 14.55
N GLY A 348 13.57 -3.08 14.94
CA GLY A 348 13.67 -4.22 14.03
C GLY A 348 12.35 -4.71 13.39
N HIS A 349 11.20 -4.15 13.80
CA HIS A 349 9.87 -4.58 13.34
C HIS A 349 9.14 -3.51 12.51
N LEU A 350 9.80 -2.38 12.24
CA LEU A 350 9.24 -1.28 11.47
C LEU A 350 9.76 -1.34 10.03
N PHE A 351 8.87 -1.25 9.04
CA PHE A 351 9.22 -1.44 7.62
C PHE A 351 9.11 -0.22 6.74
#